data_AF-A0A084W795-F1
#
_entry.id   AF-A0A084W795-F1
#
_cell.length_a   1.000
_cell.length_b   1.000
_cell.length_c   1.000
_cell.angle_alpha   90.00
_cell.angle_beta   90.00
_cell.angle_gamma   90.00
#
_symmetry.space_group_name_H-M   'P 1'
#
loop_
_entity.id
_entity.type
_entity.pdbx_description
1 polymer ?
#
loop_
_entity_poly.entity_id
_entity_poly.type
_entity_poly.pdbx_seq_one_letter_code
_entity_poly.pdbx_strand_id
1 'polypeptide(L)'
;MNKYLQRCKELLKTSINKIVVIGNESCDLDSAVSSIAFAFFLEHKPSLLQSWHAKDTLVLPVLNVLRNELPLKTEVTFFLKQHGICLDDLVCKNDIEWDREQNMNVVLVDHHVTKLKQSIIGIVDHRPLDSNARFNEQAFRTIELVGSCATLIGREIVNSCALVDSNGLYSSALDLLYGAIVLDTVNFSKQADKAKPLDHEIAEYIETWQNITKETRSAHRESLFKSLVAARSDVSQLNAYQLLFKDLKTVAQNNRIVTVPGFPMAVQEYLNLPQREEHLSTFAGTTKSNVVCLEEVDGQLYTLNVGFHLSASFGKNCTTIFIVTTVVLITYLLSNVPRMELKSVPTTAFKCYGLFTIFLMHGINLTLCHQLRKRVHCIVVHLEKMITVTDRRRKCSNTVLDKCCSKLARDLRSLAIVQTNCFKAVSCLNDDCGLINVTLYARSIMKKTCRK
;
A
#
# COMPACT_ATOMS: atom_id res chain seq x y z
N MET A 1 24.82 -4.77 -10.78
CA MET A 1 23.42 -5.18 -11.01
C MET A 1 23.04 -5.33 -12.49
N ASN A 2 22.95 -4.27 -13.31
CA ASN A 2 22.45 -4.38 -14.70
C ASN A 2 23.15 -5.43 -15.57
N LYS A 3 24.49 -5.43 -15.62
CA LYS A 3 25.26 -6.47 -16.35
C LYS A 3 24.95 -7.89 -15.88
N TYR A 4 24.67 -8.06 -14.59
CA TYR A 4 24.30 -9.36 -14.02
C TYR A 4 22.90 -9.79 -14.51
N LEU A 5 21.90 -8.90 -14.47
CA LEU A 5 20.55 -9.19 -14.96
C LEU A 5 20.54 -9.53 -16.46
N GLN A 6 21.29 -8.77 -17.26
CA GLN A 6 21.49 -9.04 -18.69
C GLN A 6 22.08 -10.44 -18.92
N ARG A 7 23.16 -10.77 -18.20
CA ARG A 7 23.78 -12.09 -18.25
C ARG A 7 22.79 -13.19 -17.85
N CYS A 8 21.99 -13.00 -16.80
CA CYS A 8 20.96 -13.96 -16.40
C CYS A 8 19.95 -14.20 -17.53
N LYS A 9 19.51 -13.14 -18.22
CA LYS A 9 18.56 -13.22 -19.33
C LYS A 9 19.14 -13.96 -20.53
N GLU A 10 20.37 -13.62 -20.91
CA GLU A 10 21.09 -14.24 -22.03
C GLU A 10 21.34 -15.73 -21.79
N LEU A 11 21.79 -16.09 -20.57
CA LEU A 11 22.18 -17.44 -20.22
C LEU A 11 21.01 -18.33 -19.76
N LEU A 12 19.79 -17.78 -19.66
CA LEU A 12 18.60 -18.49 -19.19
C LEU A 12 18.34 -19.77 -19.99
N LYS A 13 18.52 -19.75 -21.31
CA LYS A 13 18.21 -20.91 -22.17
C LYS A 13 19.39 -21.87 -22.34
N THR A 14 20.61 -21.39 -22.14
CA THR A 14 21.84 -22.14 -22.45
C THR A 14 22.48 -22.78 -21.22
N SER A 15 22.23 -22.25 -20.03
CA SER A 15 22.79 -22.80 -18.80
C SER A 15 22.14 -24.13 -18.44
N ILE A 16 22.97 -25.13 -18.15
CA ILE A 16 22.51 -26.46 -17.73
C ILE A 16 22.12 -26.44 -16.24
N ASN A 17 22.98 -25.87 -15.40
CA ASN A 17 22.77 -25.80 -13.96
C ASN A 17 22.24 -24.42 -13.57
N LYS A 18 21.05 -24.39 -12.97
CA LYS A 18 20.36 -23.14 -12.59
C LYS A 18 19.87 -23.21 -11.16
N ILE A 19 20.01 -22.10 -10.45
CA ILE A 19 19.37 -21.85 -9.17
C ILE A 19 18.53 -20.59 -9.31
N VAL A 20 17.22 -20.72 -9.16
CA VAL A 20 16.31 -19.58 -9.23
C VAL A 20 16.04 -19.05 -7.83
N VAL A 21 16.13 -17.74 -7.65
CA VAL A 21 15.58 -17.04 -6.49
C VAL A 21 14.27 -16.38 -6.90
N ILE A 22 13.18 -16.72 -6.23
CA ILE A 22 11.84 -16.29 -6.61
C ILE A 22 11.03 -15.81 -5.40
N GLY A 23 10.31 -14.70 -5.61
CA GLY A 23 9.40 -14.09 -4.66
C GLY A 23 8.00 -14.69 -4.68
N ASN A 24 7.10 -14.16 -3.85
CA ASN A 24 5.70 -14.58 -3.80
C ASN A 24 4.94 -14.21 -5.10
N GLU A 25 3.77 -14.81 -5.34
CA GLU A 25 2.94 -14.56 -6.53
C GLU A 25 2.27 -13.18 -6.59
N SER A 26 2.19 -12.47 -5.47
CA SER A 26 1.77 -11.07 -5.43
C SER A 26 2.77 -10.22 -6.23
N CYS A 27 4.05 -10.60 -6.24
CA CYS A 27 5.15 -9.85 -6.85
C CYS A 27 5.06 -8.35 -6.50
N ASP A 28 4.78 -8.07 -5.23
CA ASP A 28 4.91 -6.74 -4.63
C ASP A 28 6.39 -6.30 -4.61
N LEU A 29 6.62 -5.08 -4.13
CA LEU A 29 7.97 -4.51 -4.11
C LEU A 29 8.95 -5.37 -3.32
N ASP A 30 8.56 -5.86 -2.15
CA ASP A 30 9.41 -6.68 -1.29
C ASP A 30 9.82 -7.98 -1.99
N SER A 31 8.86 -8.75 -2.50
CA SER A 31 9.15 -9.96 -3.28
C SER A 31 10.07 -9.71 -4.47
N ALA A 32 9.82 -8.64 -5.23
CA ALA A 32 10.58 -8.34 -6.44
C ALA A 32 12.04 -7.96 -6.12
N VAL A 33 12.25 -7.02 -5.19
CA VAL A 33 13.60 -6.56 -4.86
C VAL A 33 14.36 -7.59 -4.04
N SER A 34 13.69 -8.34 -3.15
CA SER A 34 14.30 -9.44 -2.40
C SER A 34 14.82 -10.52 -3.35
N SER A 35 14.07 -10.86 -4.41
CA SER A 35 14.52 -11.83 -5.42
C SER A 35 15.77 -11.34 -6.15
N ILE A 36 15.73 -10.09 -6.64
CA ILE A 36 16.84 -9.48 -7.40
C ILE A 36 18.10 -9.35 -6.54
N ALA A 37 17.97 -8.75 -5.36
CA ALA A 37 19.08 -8.49 -4.47
C ALA A 37 19.72 -9.78 -3.96
N PHE A 38 18.91 -10.77 -3.58
CA PHE A 38 19.44 -12.02 -3.03
C PHE A 38 20.05 -12.92 -4.10
N ALA A 39 19.47 -13.01 -5.30
CA ALA A 39 20.12 -13.73 -6.40
C ALA A 39 21.48 -13.12 -6.75
N PHE A 40 21.54 -11.78 -6.83
CA PHE A 40 22.79 -11.07 -7.06
C PHE A 40 23.81 -11.35 -5.97
N PHE A 41 23.40 -11.33 -4.70
CA PHE A 41 24.27 -11.68 -3.58
C PHE A 41 24.78 -13.12 -3.65
N LEU A 42 23.89 -14.09 -3.87
CA LEU A 42 24.23 -15.51 -3.93
C LEU A 42 25.13 -15.88 -5.11
N GLU A 43 24.99 -15.20 -6.26
CA GLU A 43 25.90 -15.37 -7.40
C GLU A 43 27.36 -14.99 -7.02
N HIS A 44 27.54 -13.97 -6.18
CA HIS A 44 28.87 -13.50 -5.78
C HIS A 44 29.39 -14.22 -4.51
N LYS A 45 28.49 -14.64 -3.63
CA LYS A 45 28.79 -15.33 -2.37
C LYS A 45 27.89 -16.56 -2.19
N PRO A 46 28.15 -17.67 -2.92
CA PRO A 46 27.29 -18.85 -2.92
C PRO A 46 27.43 -19.74 -1.68
N SER A 47 28.02 -19.25 -0.58
CA SER A 47 28.29 -20.05 0.63
C SER A 47 27.04 -20.73 1.21
N LEU A 48 25.89 -20.04 1.17
CA LEU A 48 24.59 -20.58 1.60
C LEU A 48 24.08 -21.71 0.69
N LEU A 49 24.52 -21.76 -0.56
CA LEU A 49 24.11 -22.75 -1.56
C LEU A 49 24.92 -24.05 -1.48
N GLN A 50 26.01 -24.08 -0.72
CA GLN A 50 26.79 -25.29 -0.43
C GLN A 50 27.03 -26.16 -1.69
N SER A 51 26.68 -27.45 -1.64
CA SER A 51 26.86 -28.41 -2.73
C SER A 51 25.94 -28.19 -3.94
N TRP A 52 24.90 -27.35 -3.83
CA TRP A 52 24.04 -27.04 -4.96
C TRP A 52 24.69 -26.08 -5.95
N HIS A 53 25.69 -25.31 -5.51
CA HIS A 53 26.42 -24.40 -6.38
C HIS A 53 27.73 -25.03 -6.88
N ALA A 54 27.67 -25.61 -8.08
CA ALA A 54 28.82 -26.14 -8.81
C ALA A 54 29.45 -25.07 -9.71
N LYS A 55 30.63 -25.38 -10.28
CA LYS A 55 31.23 -24.60 -11.37
C LYS A 55 30.19 -24.45 -12.50
N ASP A 56 30.06 -23.23 -13.02
CA ASP A 56 29.12 -22.86 -14.10
C ASP A 56 27.62 -22.92 -13.72
N THR A 57 27.28 -22.91 -12.42
CA THR A 57 25.89 -22.72 -11.97
C THR A 57 25.48 -21.27 -12.17
N LEU A 58 24.33 -21.04 -12.80
CA LEU A 58 23.73 -19.71 -12.92
C LEU A 58 22.74 -19.49 -11.77
N VAL A 59 23.02 -18.52 -10.89
CA VAL A 59 22.03 -18.03 -9.92
C VAL A 59 21.30 -16.84 -10.53
N LEU A 60 19.97 -16.91 -10.64
CA LEU A 60 19.18 -15.87 -11.31
C LEU A 60 17.92 -15.48 -10.53
N PRO A 61 17.52 -14.19 -10.56
CA PRO A 61 16.26 -13.78 -9.99
C PRO A 61 15.12 -14.04 -10.96
N VAL A 62 13.98 -14.48 -10.44
CA VAL A 62 12.73 -14.59 -11.20
C VAL A 62 11.64 -13.81 -10.48
N LEU A 63 11.03 -12.87 -11.21
CA LEU A 63 9.81 -12.20 -10.75
C LEU A 63 8.62 -13.13 -10.98
N ASN A 64 7.91 -13.48 -9.90
CA ASN A 64 6.78 -14.42 -9.91
C ASN A 64 5.49 -13.75 -10.43
N VAL A 65 5.59 -13.14 -11.60
CA VAL A 65 4.53 -12.47 -12.35
C VAL A 65 4.67 -12.84 -13.81
N LEU A 66 3.58 -12.81 -14.58
CA LEU A 66 3.68 -12.97 -16.02
C LEU A 66 4.35 -11.75 -16.64
N ARG A 67 5.13 -11.95 -17.70
CA ARG A 67 5.84 -10.90 -18.45
C ARG A 67 4.93 -9.73 -18.84
N ASN A 68 3.75 -10.05 -19.34
CA ASN A 68 2.74 -9.07 -19.77
C ASN A 68 2.01 -8.39 -18.58
N GLU A 69 2.11 -8.96 -17.38
CA GLU A 69 1.53 -8.43 -16.14
C GLU A 69 2.54 -7.64 -15.30
N LEU A 70 3.84 -7.75 -15.57
CA LEU A 70 4.86 -6.94 -14.89
C LEU A 70 4.56 -5.44 -14.92
N PRO A 71 4.08 -4.83 -16.02
CA PRO A 71 3.66 -3.42 -16.03
C PRO A 71 2.58 -3.07 -14.99
N LEU A 72 1.73 -4.03 -14.59
CA LEU A 72 0.67 -3.83 -13.60
C LEU A 72 1.21 -3.67 -12.17
N LYS A 73 2.47 -4.06 -11.93
CA LYS A 73 3.18 -3.85 -10.66
C LYS A 73 3.81 -2.46 -10.70
N THR A 74 2.98 -1.43 -10.63
CA THR A 74 3.33 -0.04 -10.95
C THR A 74 4.40 0.50 -10.01
N GLU A 75 4.35 0.18 -8.72
CA GLU A 75 5.39 0.53 -7.75
C GLU A 75 6.71 -0.21 -8.01
N VAL A 76 6.66 -1.48 -8.42
CA VAL A 76 7.84 -2.29 -8.75
C VAL A 76 8.53 -1.70 -9.97
N THR A 77 7.77 -1.47 -11.04
CA THR A 77 8.31 -0.94 -12.29
C THR A 77 8.83 0.49 -12.14
N PHE A 78 8.14 1.34 -11.38
CA PHE A 78 8.62 2.67 -11.03
C PHE A 78 9.97 2.59 -10.32
N PHE A 79 10.06 1.79 -9.26
CA PHE A 79 11.25 1.76 -8.41
C PHE A 79 12.46 1.12 -9.11
N LEU A 80 12.26 0.05 -9.88
CA LEU A 80 13.32 -0.56 -10.68
C LEU A 80 13.85 0.40 -11.76
N LYS A 81 12.97 1.12 -12.46
CA LYS A 81 13.37 2.13 -13.45
C LYS A 81 14.14 3.28 -12.82
N GLN A 82 13.74 3.72 -11.63
CA GLN A 82 14.46 4.75 -10.88
C GLN A 82 15.90 4.32 -10.55
N HIS A 83 16.15 3.02 -10.36
CA HIS A 83 17.48 2.43 -10.18
C HIS A 83 18.19 2.05 -11.50
N GLY A 84 17.64 2.48 -12.64
CA GLY A 84 18.22 2.23 -13.96
C GLY A 84 18.16 0.77 -14.42
N ILE A 85 17.26 -0.04 -13.85
CA ILE A 85 17.05 -1.43 -14.26
C ILE A 85 16.08 -1.47 -15.43
N CYS A 86 16.52 -2.06 -16.55
CA CYS A 86 15.66 -2.33 -17.69
C CYS A 86 14.72 -3.50 -17.40
N LEU A 87 13.41 -3.33 -17.64
CA LEU A 87 12.43 -4.38 -17.35
C LEU A 87 12.60 -5.61 -18.27
N ASP A 88 13.13 -5.43 -19.47
CA ASP A 88 13.35 -6.51 -20.44
C ASP A 88 14.49 -7.45 -20.03
N ASP A 89 15.43 -6.95 -19.23
CA ASP A 89 16.55 -7.72 -18.67
C ASP A 89 16.11 -8.63 -17.51
N LEU A 90 14.91 -8.42 -16.96
CA LEU A 90 14.38 -9.26 -15.87
C LEU A 90 13.91 -10.60 -16.43
N VAL A 91 13.89 -11.63 -15.59
CA VAL A 91 13.24 -12.92 -15.90
C VAL A 91 11.91 -12.98 -15.16
N CYS A 92 10.83 -13.22 -15.90
CA CYS A 92 9.48 -13.40 -15.37
C CYS A 92 9.12 -14.87 -15.33
N LYS A 93 8.10 -15.21 -14.54
CA LYS A 93 7.66 -16.59 -14.31
C LYS A 93 7.47 -17.38 -15.60
N ASN A 94 6.84 -16.80 -16.62
CA ASN A 94 6.54 -17.47 -17.88
C ASN A 94 7.66 -17.37 -18.93
N ASP A 95 8.82 -16.82 -18.58
CA ASP A 95 10.04 -16.96 -19.40
C ASP A 95 10.71 -18.34 -19.18
N ILE A 96 10.28 -19.06 -18.14
CA ILE A 96 10.76 -20.40 -17.76
C ILE A 96 9.69 -21.44 -18.06
N GLU A 97 10.07 -22.49 -18.77
CA GLU A 97 9.24 -23.68 -18.98
C GLU A 97 9.39 -24.64 -17.79
N TRP A 98 8.76 -24.30 -16.66
CA TRP A 98 8.93 -25.01 -15.37
C TRP A 98 8.76 -26.52 -15.44
N ASP A 99 7.85 -27.02 -16.28
CA ASP A 99 7.62 -28.46 -16.43
C ASP A 99 8.80 -29.19 -17.08
N ARG A 100 9.64 -28.49 -17.85
CA ARG A 100 10.87 -29.00 -18.47
C ARG A 100 12.12 -28.81 -17.61
N GLU A 101 12.04 -27.94 -16.60
CA GLU A 101 13.14 -27.58 -15.69
C GLU A 101 12.96 -28.24 -14.31
N GLN A 102 12.72 -29.56 -14.28
CA GLN A 102 12.42 -30.27 -13.02
C GLN A 102 13.63 -30.38 -12.09
N ASN A 103 14.85 -30.40 -12.65
CA ASN A 103 16.09 -30.50 -11.89
C ASN A 103 16.62 -29.14 -11.40
N MET A 104 15.90 -28.05 -11.71
CA MET A 104 16.26 -26.71 -11.27
C MET A 104 16.05 -26.59 -9.77
N ASN A 105 17.02 -26.01 -9.06
CA ASN A 105 16.89 -25.72 -7.64
C ASN A 105 16.29 -24.33 -7.43
N VAL A 106 15.53 -24.16 -6.35
CA VAL A 106 14.79 -22.93 -6.06
C VAL A 106 15.08 -22.45 -4.64
N VAL A 107 15.30 -21.14 -4.53
CA VAL A 107 15.34 -20.39 -3.28
C VAL A 107 14.08 -19.51 -3.24
N LEU A 108 13.30 -19.63 -2.17
CA LEU A 108 12.11 -18.81 -1.97
C LEU A 108 12.46 -17.60 -1.11
N VAL A 109 12.00 -16.41 -1.53
CA VAL A 109 12.07 -15.20 -0.73
C VAL A 109 10.66 -14.62 -0.53
N ASP A 110 10.38 -14.05 0.64
CA ASP A 110 9.08 -13.46 0.99
C ASP A 110 7.89 -14.44 0.86
N HIS A 111 8.18 -15.75 0.89
CA HIS A 111 7.21 -16.82 1.06
C HIS A 111 7.96 -18.14 1.34
N HIS A 112 7.28 -19.09 1.96
CA HIS A 112 7.81 -20.45 2.20
C HIS A 112 6.86 -21.57 1.78
N VAL A 113 5.70 -21.23 1.21
CA VAL A 113 4.72 -22.18 0.65
C VAL A 113 4.62 -21.97 -0.84
N THR A 114 4.87 -23.00 -1.63
CA THR A 114 4.86 -22.92 -3.09
C THR A 114 4.18 -24.11 -3.74
N LYS A 115 3.71 -23.91 -4.97
CA LYS A 115 3.18 -24.97 -5.85
C LYS A 115 4.22 -25.48 -6.85
N LEU A 116 5.41 -24.89 -6.85
CA LEU A 116 6.53 -25.36 -7.67
C LEU A 116 6.91 -26.78 -7.27
N LYS A 117 7.22 -27.61 -8.26
CA LYS A 117 7.61 -29.02 -8.07
C LYS A 117 9.13 -29.19 -7.92
N GLN A 118 9.88 -28.14 -8.22
CA GLN A 118 11.33 -28.06 -8.12
C GLN A 118 11.80 -28.25 -6.67
N SER A 119 13.07 -28.67 -6.52
CA SER A 119 13.70 -28.79 -5.20
C SER A 119 13.90 -27.42 -4.57
N ILE A 120 13.27 -27.19 -3.42
CA ILE A 120 13.46 -25.96 -2.64
C ILE A 120 14.68 -26.13 -1.74
N ILE A 121 15.73 -25.37 -2.00
CA ILE A 121 17.05 -25.48 -1.35
C ILE A 121 17.37 -24.31 -0.41
N GLY A 122 16.50 -23.29 -0.37
CA GLY A 122 16.70 -22.11 0.46
C GLY A 122 15.39 -21.36 0.69
N ILE A 123 15.23 -20.79 1.88
CA ILE A 123 14.06 -19.98 2.25
C ILE A 123 14.51 -18.77 3.05
N VAL A 124 14.06 -17.59 2.65
CA VAL A 124 14.09 -16.39 3.49
C VAL A 124 12.70 -15.77 3.51
N ASP A 125 12.04 -15.75 4.66
CA ASP A 125 10.68 -15.25 4.78
C ASP A 125 10.44 -14.60 6.14
N HIS A 126 9.50 -13.66 6.20
CA HIS A 126 9.15 -12.93 7.41
C HIS A 126 7.76 -13.26 7.97
N ARG A 127 7.09 -14.25 7.37
CA ARG A 127 5.74 -14.71 7.76
C ARG A 127 5.79 -15.79 8.83
N PRO A 128 4.72 -15.95 9.62
CA PRO A 128 4.58 -17.12 10.50
C PRO A 128 4.70 -18.43 9.71
N LEU A 129 5.42 -19.40 10.27
CA LEU A 129 5.64 -20.68 9.61
C LEU A 129 4.31 -21.42 9.37
N ASP A 130 4.06 -21.77 8.11
CA ASP A 130 2.90 -22.56 7.67
C ASP A 130 3.25 -24.06 7.65
N SER A 131 2.35 -24.88 8.19
CA SER A 131 2.43 -26.34 8.19
C SER A 131 2.51 -26.98 6.78
N ASN A 132 2.08 -26.27 5.75
CA ASN A 132 2.11 -26.69 4.35
C ASN A 132 3.45 -26.43 3.67
N ALA A 133 4.42 -25.80 4.35
CA ALA A 133 5.75 -25.62 3.82
C ALA A 133 6.39 -26.98 3.46
N ARG A 134 6.97 -27.06 2.27
CA ARG A 134 7.69 -28.26 1.78
C ARG A 134 8.98 -27.80 1.15
N PHE A 135 10.10 -28.33 1.64
CA PHE A 135 11.44 -27.98 1.20
C PHE A 135 12.41 -29.12 1.48
N ASN A 136 13.59 -29.07 0.85
CA ASN A 136 14.66 -30.03 1.08
C ASN A 136 15.15 -29.95 2.55
N GLU A 137 15.44 -31.09 3.18
CA GLU A 137 15.88 -31.12 4.59
C GLU A 137 17.17 -30.35 4.84
N GLN A 138 18.07 -30.29 3.84
CA GLN A 138 19.33 -29.56 3.92
C GLN A 138 19.19 -28.08 3.58
N ALA A 139 18.00 -27.62 3.17
CA ALA A 139 17.78 -26.25 2.76
C ALA A 139 18.15 -25.27 3.88
N PHE A 140 18.87 -24.20 3.53
CA PHE A 140 19.07 -23.10 4.47
C PHE A 140 17.75 -22.37 4.69
N ARG A 141 17.51 -21.89 5.91
CA ARG A 141 16.24 -21.29 6.30
C ARG A 141 16.45 -20.10 7.23
N THR A 142 15.89 -18.98 6.83
CA THR A 142 15.76 -17.77 7.65
C THR A 142 14.29 -17.39 7.68
N ILE A 143 13.57 -17.78 8.73
CA ILE A 143 12.15 -17.45 8.91
C ILE A 143 12.00 -16.70 10.23
N GLU A 144 11.84 -15.39 10.16
CA GLU A 144 11.87 -14.50 11.32
C GLU A 144 10.85 -13.36 11.17
N LEU A 145 10.08 -13.07 12.22
CA LEU A 145 9.07 -12.00 12.16
C LEU A 145 9.73 -10.62 12.14
N VAL A 146 9.72 -9.99 10.96
CA VAL A 146 10.14 -8.60 10.71
C VAL A 146 9.13 -7.88 9.83
N GLY A 147 9.27 -6.56 9.67
CA GLY A 147 8.37 -5.74 8.88
C GLY A 147 8.44 -6.00 7.38
N SER A 148 9.58 -6.44 6.86
CA SER A 148 9.82 -6.74 5.44
C SER A 148 10.82 -7.89 5.27
N CYS A 149 10.60 -8.79 4.32
CA CYS A 149 11.58 -9.81 3.93
C CYS A 149 12.90 -9.19 3.47
N ALA A 150 12.85 -8.02 2.81
CA ALA A 150 14.02 -7.26 2.40
C ALA A 150 14.98 -6.94 3.56
N THR A 151 14.47 -6.83 4.79
CA THR A 151 15.29 -6.67 6.00
C THR A 151 16.17 -7.89 6.25
N LEU A 152 15.63 -9.11 6.10
CA LEU A 152 16.38 -10.34 6.30
C LEU A 152 17.47 -10.50 5.23
N ILE A 153 17.14 -10.21 3.97
CA ILE A 153 18.12 -10.20 2.87
C ILE A 153 19.20 -9.14 3.11
N GLY A 154 18.79 -7.95 3.54
CA GLY A 154 19.70 -6.86 3.88
C GLY A 154 20.68 -7.27 4.97
N ARG A 155 20.21 -7.96 6.01
CA ARG A 155 21.08 -8.53 7.07
C ARG A 155 22.14 -9.47 6.51
N GLU A 156 21.76 -10.43 5.65
CA GLU A 156 22.72 -11.39 5.06
C GLU A 156 23.81 -10.68 4.24
N ILE A 157 23.42 -9.66 3.47
CA ILE A 157 24.35 -8.84 2.68
C ILE A 157 25.25 -8.03 3.61
N VAL A 158 24.69 -7.31 4.60
CA VAL A 158 25.42 -6.45 5.54
C VAL A 158 26.45 -7.24 6.34
N ASN A 159 26.06 -8.40 6.89
CA ASN A 159 26.96 -9.29 7.62
C ASN A 159 28.12 -9.76 6.73
N SER A 160 27.87 -9.90 5.43
CA SER A 160 28.88 -10.27 4.44
C SER A 160 29.74 -9.09 3.97
N CYS A 161 29.22 -7.85 4.03
CA CYS A 161 29.91 -6.61 3.64
C CYS A 161 30.87 -6.11 4.72
N ALA A 162 30.53 -6.31 6.01
CA ALA A 162 31.36 -5.94 7.16
C ALA A 162 32.79 -6.49 7.09
N LEU A 163 33.04 -7.49 6.23
CA LEU A 163 34.33 -8.14 6.04
C LEU A 163 35.09 -7.71 4.77
N VAL A 164 34.44 -7.17 3.71
CA VAL A 164 35.09 -7.11 2.36
C VAL A 164 34.58 -6.02 1.37
N ASP A 165 33.47 -5.31 1.58
CA ASP A 165 32.88 -4.48 0.49
C ASP A 165 33.45 -3.05 0.40
N SER A 166 34.73 -2.93 0.04
CA SER A 166 35.38 -1.63 -0.20
C SER A 166 34.94 -0.95 -1.51
N ASN A 167 34.30 -1.69 -2.42
CA ASN A 167 34.05 -1.25 -3.80
C ASN A 167 32.58 -0.91 -4.08
N GLY A 168 31.68 -1.04 -3.09
CA GLY A 168 30.24 -0.80 -3.27
C GLY A 168 29.60 -1.80 -4.23
N LEU A 169 30.02 -3.07 -4.18
CA LEU A 169 29.47 -4.10 -5.07
C LEU A 169 27.97 -4.28 -4.86
N TYR A 170 27.51 -4.22 -3.61
CA TYR A 170 26.12 -4.46 -3.23
C TYR A 170 25.28 -3.19 -3.08
N SER A 171 25.81 -2.02 -3.44
CA SER A 171 25.12 -0.73 -3.35
C SER A 171 23.72 -0.75 -3.94
N SER A 172 23.61 -1.12 -5.22
CA SER A 172 22.31 -1.19 -5.89
C SER A 172 21.38 -2.23 -5.26
N ALA A 173 21.90 -3.30 -4.68
CA ALA A 173 21.08 -4.31 -4.00
C ALA A 173 20.52 -3.75 -2.69
N LEU A 174 21.35 -3.07 -1.89
CA LEU A 174 20.94 -2.43 -0.63
C LEU A 174 19.95 -1.29 -0.88
N ASP A 175 20.16 -0.46 -1.90
CA ASP A 175 19.23 0.62 -2.27
C ASP A 175 17.85 0.07 -2.63
N LEU A 176 17.81 -1.04 -3.37
CA LEU A 176 16.55 -1.71 -3.73
C LEU A 176 15.83 -2.27 -2.50
N LEU A 177 16.57 -2.94 -1.61
CA LEU A 177 16.00 -3.50 -0.37
C LEU A 177 15.47 -2.39 0.54
N TYR A 178 16.19 -1.28 0.66
CA TYR A 178 15.77 -0.14 1.49
C TYR A 178 14.40 0.43 1.10
N GLY A 179 14.09 0.50 -0.21
CA GLY A 179 12.77 0.91 -0.69
C GLY A 179 11.64 0.01 -0.19
N ALA A 180 11.82 -1.31 -0.25
CA ALA A 180 10.85 -2.27 0.28
C ALA A 180 10.69 -2.15 1.81
N ILE A 181 11.80 -2.05 2.55
CA ILE A 181 11.78 -1.87 4.01
C ILE A 181 10.98 -0.62 4.38
N VAL A 182 11.26 0.53 3.76
CA VAL A 182 10.54 1.78 4.02
C VAL A 182 9.05 1.66 3.67
N LEU A 183 8.71 0.99 2.57
CA LEU A 183 7.33 0.84 2.12
C LEU A 183 6.51 -0.08 3.04
N ASP A 184 7.03 -1.25 3.38
CA ASP A 184 6.28 -2.28 4.09
C ASP A 184 6.21 -2.04 5.59
N THR A 185 7.21 -1.34 6.15
CA THR A 185 7.13 -0.80 7.52
C THR A 185 6.27 0.46 7.64
N VAL A 186 5.71 0.96 6.53
CA VAL A 186 4.88 2.18 6.49
C VAL A 186 5.66 3.38 7.05
N ASN A 187 6.86 3.61 6.51
CA ASN A 187 7.81 4.60 7.02
C ASN A 187 8.02 4.48 8.55
N PHE A 188 8.18 3.25 9.05
CA PHE A 188 8.37 2.97 10.48
C PHE A 188 7.31 3.60 11.40
N SER A 189 6.07 3.72 10.90
CA SER A 189 4.98 4.34 11.65
C SER A 189 4.64 3.54 12.91
N LYS A 190 4.73 4.20 14.07
CA LYS A 190 4.28 3.64 15.36
C LYS A 190 2.81 3.23 15.36
N GLN A 191 1.98 3.92 14.56
CA GLN A 191 0.56 3.61 14.46
C GLN A 191 0.29 2.34 13.65
N ALA A 192 1.12 2.08 12.62
CA ALA A 192 1.01 0.87 11.81
C ALA A 192 1.60 -0.37 12.51
N ASP A 193 2.56 -0.17 13.43
CA ASP A 193 3.22 -1.20 14.25
C ASP A 193 3.80 -2.40 13.46
N LYS A 194 4.25 -2.12 12.24
CA LYS A 194 4.83 -3.13 11.35
C LYS A 194 6.33 -3.32 11.55
N ALA A 195 7.07 -2.23 11.75
CA ALA A 195 8.52 -2.28 11.97
C ALA A 195 8.88 -3.06 13.24
N LYS A 196 9.96 -3.82 13.16
CA LYS A 196 10.62 -4.54 14.25
C LYS A 196 12.04 -4.01 14.41
N PRO A 197 12.75 -4.32 15.52
CA PRO A 197 14.08 -3.77 15.77
C PRO A 197 15.08 -3.99 14.63
N LEU A 198 15.03 -5.17 13.99
CA LEU A 198 15.93 -5.48 12.87
C LEU A 198 15.65 -4.62 11.63
N ASP A 199 14.40 -4.22 11.38
CA ASP A 199 14.09 -3.31 10.26
C ASP A 199 14.75 -1.94 10.47
N HIS A 200 14.74 -1.45 11.71
CA HIS A 200 15.42 -0.20 12.07
C HIS A 200 16.93 -0.32 11.90
N GLU A 201 17.53 -1.40 12.40
CA GLU A 201 18.96 -1.64 12.33
C GLU A 201 19.47 -1.68 10.88
N ILE A 202 18.83 -2.49 10.03
CA ILE A 202 19.25 -2.64 8.63
C ILE A 202 19.01 -1.36 7.84
N ALA A 203 17.88 -0.67 8.05
CA ALA A 203 17.63 0.61 7.40
C ALA A 203 18.66 1.68 7.80
N GLU A 204 19.02 1.77 9.09
CA GLU A 204 20.03 2.72 9.56
C GLU A 204 21.44 2.41 9.03
N TYR A 205 21.76 1.12 8.85
CA TYR A 205 23.01 0.72 8.20
C TYR A 205 23.04 1.23 6.74
N ILE A 206 21.98 0.98 5.98
CA ILE A 206 21.90 1.40 4.57
C ILE A 206 21.93 2.93 4.45
N GLU A 207 21.23 3.64 5.32
CA GLU A 207 21.25 5.10 5.37
C GLU A 207 22.65 5.66 5.62
N THR A 208 23.38 5.06 6.56
CA THR A 208 24.77 5.44 6.84
C THR A 208 25.63 5.24 5.61
N TRP A 209 25.45 4.11 4.91
CA TRP A 209 26.14 3.82 3.65
C TRP A 209 25.78 4.80 2.52
N GLN A 210 24.52 5.25 2.45
CA GLN A 210 24.04 6.25 1.50
C GLN A 210 24.40 7.70 1.89
N ASN A 211 25.14 7.91 3.00
CA ASN A 211 25.44 9.23 3.57
C ASN A 211 24.18 10.04 3.94
N ILE A 212 23.09 9.38 4.31
CA ILE A 212 21.89 10.02 4.85
C ILE A 212 22.14 10.37 6.32
N THR A 213 22.14 11.67 6.63
CA THR A 213 22.39 12.16 7.98
C THR A 213 21.16 12.00 8.86
N LYS A 214 21.34 12.02 10.19
CA LYS A 214 20.23 11.93 11.15
C LYS A 214 19.19 13.04 10.95
N GLU A 215 19.63 14.23 10.54
CA GLU A 215 18.80 15.41 10.31
C GLU A 215 17.93 15.27 9.06
N THR A 216 18.43 14.59 8.03
CA THR A 216 17.75 14.43 6.74
C THR A 216 16.98 13.11 6.62
N ARG A 217 17.30 12.12 7.46
CA ARG A 217 16.70 10.77 7.49
C ARG A 217 15.19 10.79 7.43
N SER A 218 14.54 11.53 8.31
CA SER A 218 13.07 11.55 8.38
C SER A 218 12.44 12.09 7.10
N ALA A 219 13.01 13.15 6.52
CA ALA A 219 12.52 13.72 5.27
C ALA A 219 12.78 12.79 4.08
N HIS A 220 13.94 12.14 4.06
CA HIS A 220 14.30 11.16 3.03
C HIS A 220 13.34 9.96 3.03
N ARG A 221 13.15 9.31 4.19
CA ARG A 221 12.22 8.18 4.29
C ARG A 221 10.80 8.57 3.91
N GLU A 222 10.33 9.74 4.35
CA GLU A 222 8.99 10.23 4.02
C GLU A 222 8.82 10.50 2.53
N SER A 223 9.84 11.09 1.88
CA SER A 223 9.84 11.33 0.43
C SER A 223 9.80 10.01 -0.35
N LEU A 224 10.64 9.05 0.03
CA LEU A 224 10.69 7.72 -0.58
C LEU A 224 9.38 6.95 -0.38
N PHE A 225 8.84 6.95 0.84
CA PHE A 225 7.57 6.30 1.14
C PHE A 225 6.43 6.90 0.30
N LYS A 226 6.33 8.23 0.24
CA LYS A 226 5.30 8.92 -0.55
C LYS A 226 5.42 8.64 -2.04
N SER A 227 6.63 8.61 -2.60
CA SER A 227 6.81 8.33 -4.03
C SER A 227 6.40 6.90 -4.37
N LEU A 228 6.78 5.93 -3.54
CA LEU A 228 6.39 4.52 -3.70
C LEU A 228 4.87 4.32 -3.56
N VAL A 229 4.24 4.96 -2.58
CA VAL A 229 2.78 4.92 -2.41
C VAL A 229 2.06 5.57 -3.58
N ALA A 230 2.55 6.71 -4.08
CA ALA A 230 1.99 7.35 -5.26
C ALA A 230 2.08 6.44 -6.50
N ALA A 231 3.23 5.78 -6.69
CA ALA A 231 3.46 4.86 -7.79
C ALA A 231 2.52 3.63 -7.76
N ARG A 232 2.09 3.14 -6.58
CA ARG A 232 1.09 2.05 -6.48
C ARG A 232 -0.24 2.40 -7.17
N SER A 233 -0.63 3.66 -7.13
CA SER A 233 -1.86 4.19 -7.74
C SER A 233 -1.68 4.78 -9.13
N ASP A 234 -0.43 4.98 -9.57
CA ASP A 234 -0.16 5.59 -10.88
C ASP A 234 -0.35 4.57 -12.00
N VAL A 235 -1.47 4.71 -12.71
CA VAL A 235 -1.79 3.90 -13.89
C VAL A 235 -1.61 4.66 -15.20
N SER A 236 -0.97 5.83 -15.18
CA SER A 236 -0.78 6.69 -16.37
C SER A 236 -0.01 6.00 -17.50
N GLN A 237 0.82 5.01 -17.16
CA GLN A 237 1.63 4.24 -18.10
C GLN A 237 0.95 2.94 -18.58
N LEU A 238 -0.25 2.63 -18.09
CA LEU A 238 -1.00 1.43 -18.49
C LEU A 238 -1.90 1.72 -19.68
N ASN A 239 -1.88 0.82 -20.66
CA ASN A 239 -2.85 0.87 -21.76
C ASN A 239 -4.22 0.32 -21.32
N ALA A 240 -5.24 0.51 -22.16
CA ALA A 240 -6.61 0.08 -21.85
C ALA A 240 -6.76 -1.45 -21.67
N TYR A 241 -5.88 -2.25 -22.26
CA TYR A 241 -5.86 -3.69 -22.02
C TYR A 241 -5.34 -4.03 -20.62
N GLN A 242 -4.21 -3.43 -20.23
CA GLN A 242 -3.57 -3.64 -18.94
C GLN A 242 -4.43 -3.18 -17.77
N LEU A 243 -5.13 -2.06 -17.91
CA LEU A 243 -6.07 -1.56 -16.90
C LEU A 243 -7.15 -2.59 -16.53
N LEU A 244 -7.57 -3.45 -17.47
CA LEU A 244 -8.56 -4.51 -17.22
C LEU A 244 -8.05 -5.61 -16.27
N PHE A 245 -6.74 -5.78 -16.17
CA PHE A 245 -6.11 -6.80 -15.33
C PHE A 245 -5.62 -6.26 -13.97
N LYS A 246 -5.59 -4.93 -13.78
CA LYS A 246 -4.96 -4.30 -12.59
C LYS A 246 -5.63 -4.71 -11.27
N ASP A 247 -6.96 -4.69 -11.20
CA ASP A 247 -7.77 -5.22 -10.09
C ASP A 247 -8.88 -6.12 -10.64
N LEU A 248 -8.50 -7.24 -11.24
CA LEU A 248 -9.45 -8.16 -11.85
C LEU A 248 -10.03 -9.13 -10.82
N LYS A 249 -11.36 -9.18 -10.75
CA LYS A 249 -12.09 -10.27 -10.07
C LYS A 249 -12.76 -11.16 -11.09
N THR A 250 -12.72 -12.47 -10.87
CA THR A 250 -13.36 -13.46 -11.75
C THR A 250 -14.27 -14.36 -10.94
N VAL A 251 -15.49 -14.55 -11.43
CA VAL A 251 -16.48 -15.46 -10.86
C VAL A 251 -16.88 -16.47 -11.94
N ALA A 252 -16.71 -17.75 -11.66
CA ALA A 252 -17.10 -18.83 -12.56
C ALA A 252 -18.20 -19.69 -11.91
N GLN A 253 -19.37 -19.78 -12.53
CA GLN A 253 -20.47 -20.63 -12.07
C GLN A 253 -21.32 -21.11 -13.25
N ASN A 254 -21.68 -22.40 -13.30
CA ASN A 254 -22.57 -23.00 -14.30
C ASN A 254 -22.18 -22.65 -15.75
N ASN A 255 -20.92 -22.86 -16.13
CA ASN A 255 -20.36 -22.50 -17.46
C ASN A 255 -20.44 -21.01 -17.82
N ARG A 256 -20.69 -20.12 -16.85
CA ARG A 256 -20.58 -18.68 -17.02
C ARG A 256 -19.37 -18.15 -16.29
N ILE A 257 -18.48 -17.49 -17.02
CA ILE A 257 -17.35 -16.76 -16.48
C ILE A 257 -17.68 -15.28 -16.58
N VAL A 258 -17.74 -14.62 -15.42
CA VAL A 258 -17.94 -13.18 -15.29
C VAL A 258 -16.66 -12.56 -14.76
N THR A 259 -16.13 -11.60 -15.50
CA THR A 259 -14.99 -10.79 -15.06
C THR A 259 -15.45 -9.41 -14.65
N VAL A 260 -14.85 -8.91 -13.57
CA VAL A 260 -15.12 -7.59 -13.00
C VAL A 260 -13.78 -6.87 -12.84
N PRO A 261 -13.31 -6.17 -13.89
CA PRO A 261 -12.17 -5.26 -13.77
C PRO A 261 -12.52 -4.08 -12.87
N GLY A 262 -11.69 -3.88 -11.85
CA GLY A 262 -11.70 -2.69 -11.00
C GLY A 262 -10.79 -1.61 -11.58
N PHE A 263 -11.36 -0.44 -11.87
CA PHE A 263 -10.60 0.70 -12.37
C PHE A 263 -10.24 1.67 -11.23
N PRO A 264 -8.99 2.16 -11.15
CA PRO A 264 -8.60 3.25 -10.26
C PRO A 264 -8.97 4.64 -10.82
N MET A 265 -9.77 4.68 -11.89
CA MET A 265 -10.28 5.86 -12.58
C MET A 265 -11.77 5.67 -12.89
N ALA A 266 -12.45 6.74 -13.31
CA ALA A 266 -13.85 6.64 -13.71
C ALA A 266 -13.98 5.73 -14.94
N VAL A 267 -15.04 4.91 -15.00
CA VAL A 267 -15.26 4.01 -16.15
C VAL A 267 -15.49 4.84 -17.42
N GLN A 268 -16.07 6.03 -17.32
CA GLN A 268 -16.21 6.92 -18.47
C GLN A 268 -14.86 7.39 -19.02
N GLU A 269 -13.88 7.61 -18.16
CA GLU A 269 -12.52 7.98 -18.60
C GLU A 269 -11.83 6.78 -19.27
N TYR A 270 -11.97 5.57 -18.71
CA TYR A 270 -11.52 4.35 -19.37
C TYR A 270 -12.16 4.18 -20.76
N LEU A 271 -13.46 4.44 -20.84
CA LEU A 271 -14.21 4.39 -22.09
C LEU A 271 -13.79 5.48 -23.09
N ASN A 272 -12.89 6.40 -22.75
CA ASN A 272 -12.32 7.36 -23.72
C ASN A 272 -10.92 6.95 -24.21
N LEU A 273 -10.34 5.86 -23.68
CA LEU A 273 -9.00 5.42 -24.08
C LEU A 273 -8.98 4.85 -25.52
N PRO A 274 -7.83 4.98 -26.21
CA PRO A 274 -7.66 4.43 -27.56
C PRO A 274 -7.77 2.90 -27.55
N GLN A 275 -8.27 2.34 -28.66
CA GLN A 275 -8.38 0.89 -28.90
C GLN A 275 -9.17 0.10 -27.83
N ARG A 276 -9.96 0.76 -26.99
CA ARG A 276 -10.69 0.12 -25.88
C ARG A 276 -11.58 -1.06 -26.31
N GLU A 277 -12.21 -1.00 -27.48
CA GLU A 277 -13.15 -2.04 -27.94
C GLU A 277 -12.39 -3.30 -28.36
N GLU A 278 -11.29 -3.13 -29.10
CA GLU A 278 -10.36 -4.20 -29.43
C GLU A 278 -9.81 -4.84 -28.15
N HIS A 279 -9.32 -4.01 -27.23
CA HIS A 279 -8.77 -4.48 -25.95
C HIS A 279 -9.80 -5.20 -25.07
N LEU A 280 -11.05 -4.72 -25.01
CA LEU A 280 -12.14 -5.40 -24.29
C LEU A 280 -12.48 -6.76 -24.93
N SER A 281 -12.48 -6.83 -26.26
CA SER A 281 -12.72 -8.08 -27.00
C SER A 281 -11.59 -9.09 -26.75
N THR A 282 -10.32 -8.66 -26.89
CA THR A 282 -9.14 -9.48 -26.59
C THR A 282 -9.16 -9.95 -25.14
N PHE A 283 -9.54 -9.08 -24.21
CA PHE A 283 -9.64 -9.39 -22.79
C PHE A 283 -10.70 -10.45 -22.52
N ALA A 284 -11.90 -10.29 -23.10
CA ALA A 284 -12.98 -11.26 -22.97
C ALA A 284 -12.57 -12.64 -23.53
N GLY A 285 -11.89 -12.67 -24.67
CA GLY A 285 -11.33 -13.89 -25.25
C GLY A 285 -10.27 -14.54 -24.35
N THR A 286 -9.32 -13.75 -23.86
CA THR A 286 -8.21 -14.22 -23.00
C THR A 286 -8.71 -14.81 -21.68
N THR A 287 -9.68 -14.14 -21.06
CA THR A 287 -10.30 -14.59 -19.79
C THR A 287 -11.40 -15.63 -20.00
N LYS A 288 -11.75 -15.95 -21.25
CA LYS A 288 -12.90 -16.78 -21.63
C LYS A 288 -14.21 -16.29 -20.99
N SER A 289 -14.32 -14.99 -20.77
CA SER A 289 -15.47 -14.37 -20.12
C SER A 289 -16.66 -14.32 -21.04
N ASN A 290 -17.83 -14.72 -20.52
CA ASN A 290 -19.10 -14.50 -21.20
C ASN A 290 -19.65 -13.10 -20.94
N VAL A 291 -19.29 -12.50 -19.80
CA VAL A 291 -19.71 -11.16 -19.39
C VAL A 291 -18.53 -10.44 -18.76
N VAL A 292 -18.27 -9.22 -19.24
CA VAL A 292 -17.32 -8.28 -18.62
C VAL A 292 -18.13 -7.15 -17.97
N CYS A 293 -18.00 -6.99 -16.65
CA CYS A 293 -18.64 -5.92 -15.90
C CYS A 293 -17.59 -4.89 -15.49
N LEU A 294 -17.59 -3.73 -16.13
CA LEU A 294 -16.70 -2.63 -15.75
C LEU A 294 -17.20 -2.01 -14.43
N GLU A 295 -16.37 -2.07 -13.39
CA GLU A 295 -16.66 -1.48 -12.09
C GLU A 295 -15.62 -0.40 -11.77
N GLU A 296 -16.11 0.79 -11.42
CA GLU A 296 -15.27 1.78 -10.76
C GLU A 296 -14.93 1.23 -9.37
N VAL A 297 -13.65 1.06 -9.06
CA VAL A 297 -13.28 0.97 -7.65
C VAL A 297 -13.57 2.35 -7.11
N ASP A 298 -14.60 2.48 -6.24
CA ASP A 298 -14.98 3.74 -5.61
C ASP A 298 -13.69 4.50 -5.28
N GLY A 299 -13.39 5.57 -6.04
CA GLY A 299 -12.13 6.31 -5.89
C GLY A 299 -11.95 6.82 -4.45
N GLN A 300 -13.03 6.82 -3.67
CA GLN A 300 -13.07 7.06 -2.23
C GLN A 300 -12.48 5.92 -1.38
N LEU A 301 -12.61 4.63 -1.71
CA LEU A 301 -11.91 3.56 -0.96
C LEU A 301 -10.40 3.57 -1.24
N TYR A 302 -10.00 3.89 -2.47
CA TYR A 302 -8.59 4.06 -2.82
C TYR A 302 -8.00 5.34 -2.19
N THR A 303 -8.74 6.46 -2.16
CA THR A 303 -8.31 7.69 -1.44
C THR A 303 -8.52 7.64 0.08
N LEU A 304 -9.32 6.71 0.61
CA LEU A 304 -9.39 6.43 2.05
C LEU A 304 -8.22 5.56 2.52
N ASN A 305 -7.65 4.72 1.64
CA ASN A 305 -6.40 3.99 1.89
C ASN A 305 -5.16 4.84 1.54
N VAL A 306 -5.31 5.80 0.62
CA VAL A 306 -4.26 6.75 0.20
C VAL A 306 -4.61 8.16 0.70
N GLY A 307 -4.21 8.46 1.92
CA GLY A 307 -3.71 9.78 2.30
C GLY A 307 -4.67 10.97 2.34
N PHE A 308 -5.95 10.87 1.96
CA PHE A 308 -6.92 11.96 2.18
C PHE A 308 -7.52 11.86 3.57
N HIS A 309 -6.69 12.15 4.57
CA HIS A 309 -7.18 12.56 5.88
C HIS A 309 -8.05 13.81 5.70
N LEU A 310 -9.38 13.66 5.65
CA LEU A 310 -10.32 14.79 5.74
C LEU A 310 -10.12 15.59 7.06
N SER A 311 -9.37 15.05 8.02
CA SER A 311 -8.88 15.75 9.22
C SER A 311 -7.70 16.70 8.96
N ALA A 312 -6.98 16.62 7.83
CA ALA A 312 -5.80 17.45 7.55
C ALA A 312 -6.11 18.95 7.47
N SER A 313 -7.36 19.31 7.14
CA SER A 313 -7.84 20.69 7.16
C SER A 313 -8.40 21.13 8.52
N PHE A 314 -8.74 20.18 9.39
CA PHE A 314 -9.40 20.48 10.66
C PHE A 314 -8.47 21.19 11.63
N GLY A 315 -7.25 20.67 11.83
CA GLY A 315 -6.23 21.33 12.62
C GLY A 315 -5.91 22.74 12.11
N LYS A 316 -5.72 22.88 10.79
CA LYS A 316 -5.48 24.19 10.15
C LYS A 316 -6.62 25.18 10.40
N ASN A 317 -7.88 24.75 10.28
CA ASN A 317 -9.04 25.62 10.51
C ASN A 317 -9.19 26.03 11.99
N CYS A 318 -8.91 25.11 12.93
CA CYS A 318 -8.92 25.43 14.36
C CYS A 318 -7.80 26.43 14.71
N THR A 319 -6.60 26.25 14.15
CA THR A 319 -5.50 27.22 14.30
C THR A 319 -5.87 28.59 13.74
N THR A 320 -6.50 28.66 12.57
CA THR A 320 -6.96 29.93 11.99
C THR A 320 -7.97 30.63 12.90
N ILE A 321 -8.93 29.90 13.47
CA ILE A 321 -9.90 30.47 14.41
C ILE A 321 -9.22 30.99 15.67
N PHE A 322 -8.29 30.22 16.23
CA PHE A 322 -7.52 30.64 17.40
C PHE A 322 -6.75 31.95 17.12
N ILE A 323 -6.10 32.07 15.96
CA ILE A 323 -5.39 33.29 15.54
C ILE A 323 -6.37 34.46 15.39
N VAL A 324 -7.49 34.27 14.69
CA VAL A 324 -8.50 35.32 14.46
C VAL A 324 -9.11 35.79 15.79
N THR A 325 -9.47 34.88 16.69
CA THR A 325 -10.00 35.22 18.02
C THR A 325 -8.97 36.00 18.84
N THR A 326 -7.70 35.62 18.76
CA THR A 326 -6.61 36.34 19.43
C THR A 326 -6.43 37.76 18.88
N VAL A 327 -6.48 37.94 17.56
CA VAL A 327 -6.38 39.27 16.92
C VAL A 327 -7.56 40.17 17.29
N VAL A 328 -8.78 39.63 17.33
CA VAL A 328 -9.98 40.36 17.76
C VAL A 328 -9.84 40.78 19.23
N LEU A 329 -9.32 39.91 20.09
CA LEU A 329 -9.09 40.22 21.50
C LEU A 329 -8.04 41.32 21.69
N ILE A 330 -6.92 41.26 20.97
CA ILE A 330 -5.87 42.29 21.02
C ILE A 330 -6.41 43.64 20.55
N THR A 331 -7.17 43.65 19.45
CA THR A 331 -7.80 44.89 18.93
C THR A 331 -8.79 45.48 19.94
N TYR A 332 -9.60 44.63 20.59
CA TYR A 332 -10.51 45.05 21.65
C TYR A 332 -9.77 45.64 22.86
N LEU A 333 -8.67 45.00 23.30
CA LEU A 333 -7.84 45.51 24.38
C LEU A 333 -7.24 46.87 24.02
N LEU A 334 -6.57 46.98 22.88
CA LEU A 334 -5.95 48.24 22.42
C LEU A 334 -6.95 49.39 22.30
N SER A 335 -8.19 49.10 21.87
CA SER A 335 -9.26 50.10 21.74
C SER A 335 -9.81 50.60 23.08
N ASN A 336 -9.67 49.80 24.15
CA ASN A 336 -10.21 50.11 25.47
C ASN A 336 -9.14 50.59 26.47
N VAL A 337 -7.85 50.30 26.24
CA VAL A 337 -6.71 50.75 27.07
C VAL A 337 -6.74 52.25 27.40
N PRO A 338 -7.03 53.19 26.46
CA PRO A 338 -7.07 54.62 26.76
C PRO A 338 -8.20 55.06 27.72
N ARG A 339 -9.18 54.18 27.97
CA ARG A 339 -10.39 54.45 28.77
C ARG A 339 -10.37 53.74 30.13
N MET A 340 -9.27 53.07 30.48
CA MET A 340 -9.20 52.24 31.69
C MET A 340 -8.66 53.00 32.89
N GLU A 341 -9.48 53.13 33.94
CA GLU A 341 -9.01 53.49 35.29
C GLU A 341 -8.38 52.28 35.99
N LEU A 342 -7.34 52.49 36.82
CA LEU A 342 -6.55 51.43 37.47
C LEU A 342 -7.40 50.39 38.24
N LYS A 343 -8.55 50.81 38.80
CA LYS A 343 -9.46 49.93 39.57
C LYS A 343 -10.33 49.01 38.69
N SER A 344 -10.43 49.29 37.39
CA SER A 344 -11.27 48.54 36.44
C SER A 344 -10.53 47.44 35.68
N VAL A 345 -9.21 47.32 35.87
CA VAL A 345 -8.34 46.33 35.21
C VAL A 345 -8.83 44.88 35.39
N PRO A 346 -9.20 44.41 36.60
CA PRO A 346 -9.66 43.04 36.78
C PRO A 346 -10.96 42.75 36.05
N THR A 347 -11.89 43.71 36.05
CA THR A 347 -13.20 43.60 35.39
C THR A 347 -13.04 43.54 33.88
N THR A 348 -12.14 44.34 33.29
CA THR A 348 -11.85 44.31 31.86
C THR A 348 -11.14 43.02 31.46
N ALA A 349 -10.21 42.52 32.28
CA ALA A 349 -9.57 41.23 32.05
C ALA A 349 -10.58 40.06 32.04
N PHE A 350 -11.54 40.07 32.98
CA PHE A 350 -12.60 39.07 33.03
C PHE A 350 -13.54 39.14 31.80
N LYS A 351 -13.90 40.35 31.35
CA LYS A 351 -14.67 40.56 30.12
C LYS A 351 -13.93 40.05 28.88
N CYS A 352 -12.63 40.31 28.80
CA CYS A 352 -11.77 39.84 27.72
C CYS A 352 -11.68 38.31 27.68
N TYR A 353 -11.50 37.67 28.83
CA TYR A 353 -11.51 36.21 28.94
C TYR A 353 -12.87 35.61 28.53
N GLY A 354 -13.97 36.21 28.96
CA GLY A 354 -15.33 35.80 28.56
C GLY A 354 -15.55 35.91 27.05
N LEU A 355 -15.17 37.04 26.44
CA LEU A 355 -15.26 37.27 24.99
C LEU A 355 -14.40 36.26 24.21
N PHE A 356 -13.15 36.05 24.64
CA PHE A 356 -12.25 35.07 24.03
C PHE A 356 -12.85 33.66 24.03
N THR A 357 -13.37 33.23 25.19
CA THR A 357 -13.99 31.92 25.35
C THR A 357 -15.22 31.75 24.45
N ILE A 358 -16.08 32.77 24.39
CA ILE A 358 -17.28 32.74 23.53
C ILE A 358 -16.90 32.63 22.05
N PHE A 359 -15.98 33.48 21.57
CA PHE A 359 -15.57 33.47 20.17
C PHE A 359 -14.85 32.18 19.77
N LEU A 360 -13.96 31.67 20.63
CA LEU A 360 -13.24 30.43 20.40
C LEU A 360 -14.20 29.24 20.33
N MET A 361 -15.11 29.11 21.32
CA MET A 361 -16.09 28.02 21.35
C MET A 361 -17.05 28.08 20.17
N HIS A 362 -17.52 29.27 19.79
CA HIS A 362 -18.40 29.43 18.64
C HIS A 362 -17.70 29.10 17.32
N GLY A 363 -16.45 29.54 17.14
CA GLY A 363 -15.65 29.23 15.95
C GLY A 363 -15.35 27.73 15.81
N ILE A 364 -14.97 27.07 16.90
CA ILE A 364 -14.75 25.61 16.93
C ILE A 364 -16.05 24.88 16.59
N ASN A 365 -17.18 25.29 17.17
CA ASN A 365 -18.50 24.71 16.87
C ASN A 365 -18.89 24.88 15.40
N LEU A 366 -18.65 26.04 14.79
CA LEU A 366 -18.89 26.26 13.36
C LEU A 366 -18.02 25.38 12.47
N THR A 367 -16.75 25.17 12.85
CA THR A 367 -15.85 24.27 12.12
C THR A 367 -16.31 22.83 12.22
N LEU A 368 -16.75 22.40 13.40
CA LEU A 368 -17.33 21.08 13.62
C LEU A 368 -18.61 20.90 12.78
N CYS A 369 -19.53 21.86 12.83
CA CYS A 369 -20.76 21.86 12.04
C CYS A 369 -20.48 21.81 10.53
N HIS A 370 -19.47 22.53 10.05
CA HIS A 370 -19.06 22.48 8.64
C HIS A 370 -18.51 21.12 8.23
N GLN A 371 -17.67 20.51 9.07
CA GLN A 371 -17.17 19.15 8.82
C GLN A 371 -18.28 18.11 8.84
N LEU A 372 -19.19 18.18 9.81
CA LEU A 372 -20.36 17.32 9.88
C LEU A 372 -21.25 17.50 8.65
N ARG A 373 -21.51 18.76 8.24
CA ARG A 373 -22.30 19.07 7.04
C ARG A 373 -21.67 18.51 5.78
N LYS A 374 -20.36 18.64 5.59
CA LYS A 374 -19.66 18.05 4.43
C LYS A 374 -19.83 16.53 4.40
N ARG A 375 -19.70 15.86 5.55
CA ARG A 375 -19.85 14.41 5.64
C ARG A 375 -21.29 13.95 5.44
N VAL A 376 -22.26 14.64 6.02
CA VAL A 376 -23.70 14.41 5.78
C VAL A 376 -24.04 14.63 4.30
N HIS A 377 -23.50 15.66 3.68
CA HIS A 377 -23.71 15.89 2.24
C HIS A 377 -23.15 14.74 1.39
N CYS A 378 -21.96 14.22 1.70
CA CYS A 378 -21.44 13.03 1.03
C CYS A 378 -22.37 11.81 1.22
N ILE A 379 -22.90 11.61 2.43
CA ILE A 379 -23.87 10.53 2.73
C ILE A 379 -25.15 10.70 1.90
N VAL A 380 -25.70 11.91 1.82
CA VAL A 380 -26.91 12.22 1.05
C VAL A 380 -26.70 11.99 -0.44
N VAL A 381 -25.60 12.47 -1.02
CA VAL A 381 -25.25 12.24 -2.44
C VAL A 381 -25.11 10.75 -2.73
N HIS A 382 -24.55 9.97 -1.80
CA HIS A 382 -24.45 8.52 -1.94
C HIS A 382 -25.82 7.83 -1.86
N LEU A 383 -26.69 8.26 -0.93
CA LEU A 383 -28.08 7.80 -0.83
C LEU A 383 -28.90 8.11 -2.08
N GLU A 384 -28.79 9.32 -2.63
CA GLU A 384 -29.47 9.72 -3.87
C GLU A 384 -29.02 8.88 -5.06
N LYS A 385 -27.71 8.59 -5.18
CA LYS A 385 -27.19 7.67 -6.19
C LYS A 385 -27.75 6.26 -6.01
N MET A 386 -27.82 5.74 -4.78
CA MET A 386 -28.43 4.43 -4.48
C MET A 386 -29.91 4.38 -4.88
N ILE A 387 -30.69 5.40 -4.52
CA ILE A 387 -32.13 5.50 -4.84
C ILE A 387 -32.31 5.56 -6.36
N THR A 388 -31.56 6.41 -7.05
CA THR A 388 -31.65 6.58 -8.51
C THR A 388 -31.33 5.28 -9.27
N VAL A 389 -30.32 4.54 -8.82
CA VAL A 389 -29.97 3.22 -9.38
C VAL A 389 -31.07 2.19 -9.12
N THR A 390 -31.70 2.23 -7.94
CA THR A 390 -32.77 1.32 -7.53
C THR A 390 -34.06 1.60 -8.31
N ASP A 391 -34.43 2.87 -8.50
CA ASP A 391 -35.63 3.29 -9.23
C ASP A 391 -35.53 3.03 -10.73
N ARG A 392 -34.35 3.24 -11.34
CA ARG A 392 -34.11 2.85 -12.75
C ARG A 392 -34.26 1.35 -12.97
N ARG A 393 -33.99 0.52 -11.96
CA ARG A 393 -34.09 -0.95 -12.04
C ARG A 393 -35.48 -1.49 -11.71
N ARG A 394 -36.27 -0.81 -10.87
CA ARG A 394 -37.68 -1.14 -10.62
C ARG A 394 -38.55 -1.06 -11.88
N LYS A 395 -38.23 -0.15 -12.82
CA LYS A 395 -38.92 -0.03 -14.12
C LYS A 395 -38.62 -1.15 -15.12
N CYS A 396 -37.63 -2.03 -14.87
CA CYS A 396 -37.25 -3.12 -15.79
C CYS A 396 -37.68 -4.54 -15.36
N SER A 397 -38.38 -4.71 -14.24
CA SER A 397 -39.04 -5.94 -13.75
C SER A 397 -38.31 -7.31 -13.81
N ASN A 398 -38.30 -7.94 -12.62
CA ASN A 398 -38.41 -9.39 -12.34
C ASN A 398 -37.34 -10.33 -12.90
N THR A 399 -36.19 -10.43 -12.20
CA THR A 399 -35.43 -11.69 -11.88
C THR A 399 -34.05 -11.42 -11.26
N VAL A 400 -33.89 -10.34 -10.48
CA VAL A 400 -32.59 -9.98 -9.91
C VAL A 400 -32.72 -9.74 -8.40
N LEU A 401 -33.00 -10.80 -7.64
CA LEU A 401 -33.12 -10.70 -6.18
C LEU A 401 -31.75 -10.90 -5.47
N ASP A 402 -30.78 -11.58 -6.08
CA ASP A 402 -29.47 -11.84 -5.44
C ASP A 402 -28.43 -10.71 -5.58
N LYS A 403 -28.43 -9.95 -6.68
CA LYS A 403 -27.55 -8.76 -6.83
C LYS A 403 -27.98 -7.58 -5.93
N CYS A 404 -29.21 -7.60 -5.42
CA CYS A 404 -29.72 -6.57 -4.51
C CYS A 404 -29.00 -6.64 -3.16
N CYS A 405 -28.80 -7.85 -2.62
CA CYS A 405 -28.15 -8.05 -1.34
C CYS A 405 -26.66 -7.68 -1.36
N SER A 406 -25.92 -7.96 -2.44
CA SER A 406 -24.48 -7.67 -2.49
C SER A 406 -24.14 -6.21 -2.74
N LYS A 407 -24.97 -5.49 -3.52
CA LYS A 407 -24.81 -4.03 -3.72
C LYS A 407 -25.27 -3.25 -2.50
N LEU A 408 -26.45 -3.56 -1.95
CA LEU A 408 -26.93 -2.94 -0.72
C LEU A 408 -25.99 -3.23 0.46
N ALA A 409 -25.46 -4.45 0.59
CA ALA A 409 -24.50 -4.75 1.65
C ALA A 409 -23.16 -4.02 1.47
N ARG A 410 -22.72 -3.76 0.23
CA ARG A 410 -21.53 -2.92 -0.02
C ARG A 410 -21.80 -1.47 0.31
N ASP A 411 -22.93 -0.92 -0.13
CA ASP A 411 -23.24 0.47 0.11
C ASP A 411 -23.50 0.75 1.60
N LEU A 412 -24.11 -0.21 2.33
CA LEU A 412 -24.22 -0.19 3.79
C LEU A 412 -22.85 -0.31 4.50
N ARG A 413 -21.90 -1.09 3.96
CA ARG A 413 -20.52 -1.13 4.47
C ARG A 413 -19.81 0.21 4.25
N SER A 414 -19.96 0.82 3.07
CA SER A 414 -19.42 2.16 2.78
C SER A 414 -20.00 3.20 3.74
N LEU A 415 -21.31 3.16 4.01
CA LEU A 415 -21.95 4.02 5.01
C LEU A 415 -21.40 3.78 6.42
N ALA A 416 -21.21 2.52 6.82
CA ALA A 416 -20.63 2.17 8.12
C ALA A 416 -19.16 2.63 8.27
N ILE A 417 -18.37 2.60 7.19
CA ILE A 417 -16.99 3.12 7.16
C ILE A 417 -16.99 4.64 7.32
N VAL A 418 -17.83 5.35 6.58
CA VAL A 418 -17.97 6.82 6.71
C VAL A 418 -18.39 7.19 8.13
N GLN A 419 -19.36 6.48 8.71
CA GLN A 419 -19.80 6.69 10.08
C GLN A 419 -18.69 6.39 11.11
N THR A 420 -17.91 5.32 10.92
CA THR A 420 -16.76 4.98 11.78
C THR A 420 -15.68 6.06 11.74
N ASN A 421 -15.42 6.63 10.56
CA ASN A 421 -14.47 7.73 10.41
C ASN A 421 -15.01 9.06 10.98
N CYS A 422 -16.33 9.24 11.07
CA CYS A 422 -16.96 10.31 11.86
C CYS A 422 -16.66 10.13 13.35
N PHE A 423 -16.89 8.93 13.89
CA PHE A 423 -16.61 8.67 15.31
C PHE A 423 -15.12 8.79 15.66
N LYS A 424 -14.21 8.30 14.81
CA LYS A 424 -12.76 8.47 15.02
C LYS A 424 -12.34 9.94 15.00
N ALA A 425 -12.88 10.74 14.08
CA ALA A 425 -12.58 12.18 14.04
C ALA A 425 -13.10 12.93 15.27
N VAL A 426 -14.25 12.53 15.83
CA VAL A 426 -14.78 13.06 17.09
C VAL A 426 -13.94 12.59 18.29
N SER A 427 -13.42 11.36 18.27
CA SER A 427 -12.52 10.87 19.32
C SER A 427 -11.20 11.64 19.32
N CYS A 428 -10.57 11.82 18.15
CA CYS A 428 -9.35 12.64 18.03
C CYS A 428 -9.59 14.09 18.47
N LEU A 429 -10.79 14.64 18.27
CA LEU A 429 -11.16 15.96 18.78
C LEU A 429 -11.17 16.03 20.31
N ASN A 430 -11.70 14.99 20.98
CA ASN A 430 -11.71 14.93 22.44
C ASN A 430 -10.29 14.85 23.00
N ASP A 431 -9.42 14.09 22.32
CA ASP A 431 -8.02 13.91 22.72
C ASP A 431 -7.17 15.18 22.47
N ASP A 432 -7.28 15.80 21.29
CA ASP A 432 -6.48 16.96 20.87
C ASP A 432 -6.90 18.27 21.55
N CYS A 433 -8.17 18.40 21.94
CA CYS A 433 -8.71 19.62 22.57
C CYS A 433 -8.93 19.49 24.09
N GLY A 434 -8.60 18.35 24.70
CA GLY A 434 -8.79 18.12 26.14
C GLY A 434 -10.26 18.14 26.59
N LEU A 435 -11.20 17.91 25.67
CA LEU A 435 -12.64 17.96 25.90
C LEU A 435 -13.16 16.63 26.46
N ILE A 436 -12.76 16.28 27.68
CA ILE A 436 -13.06 14.99 28.34
C ILE A 436 -14.58 14.73 28.52
N ASN A 437 -15.46 15.74 28.38
CA ASN A 437 -16.88 15.62 28.76
C ASN A 437 -17.92 15.56 27.63
N VAL A 438 -17.55 15.51 26.35
CA VAL A 438 -18.54 15.29 25.28
C VAL A 438 -18.66 13.79 25.00
N THR A 439 -19.41 13.09 25.86
CA THR A 439 -19.74 11.67 25.69
C THR A 439 -21.02 11.57 24.84
N LEU A 440 -20.90 11.37 23.53
CA LEU A 440 -22.03 10.99 22.69
C LEU A 440 -22.34 9.50 22.94
N TYR A 441 -23.38 9.24 23.75
CA TYR A 441 -23.90 7.91 24.03
C TYR A 441 -24.33 7.21 22.74
N ALA A 442 -23.64 6.14 22.36
CA ALA A 442 -24.13 5.15 21.41
C ALA A 442 -24.11 3.78 22.09
N ARG A 443 -25.18 3.47 22.84
CA ARG A 443 -25.37 2.14 23.42
C ARG A 443 -25.75 1.18 22.29
N SER A 444 -24.91 0.16 22.11
CA SER A 444 -25.10 -1.03 21.28
C SER A 444 -26.57 -1.49 21.19
N ILE A 445 -27.13 -1.47 19.97
CA ILE A 445 -28.27 -2.31 19.59
C ILE A 445 -27.71 -3.56 18.90
N MET A 446 -27.03 -4.41 19.68
CA MET A 446 -26.83 -5.82 19.35
C MET A 446 -26.79 -6.61 20.67
N LYS A 447 -27.96 -6.81 21.29
CA LYS A 447 -28.23 -7.91 22.21
C LYS A 447 -29.73 -8.02 22.45
N LYS A 448 -30.39 -8.88 21.66
CA LYS A 448 -31.40 -9.88 22.07
C LYS A 448 -32.22 -10.35 20.87
N THR A 449 -31.75 -11.40 20.21
CA THR A 449 -32.61 -12.41 19.57
C THR A 449 -31.84 -13.72 19.54
N CYS A 450 -31.74 -14.33 20.72
CA CYS A 450 -31.56 -15.77 20.92
C CYS A 450 -32.35 -16.13 22.17
N ARG A 451 -33.13 -17.21 22.08
CA ARG A 451 -34.27 -17.68 22.92
C ARG A 451 -35.60 -17.07 22.45
N LYS A 452 -36.58 -17.81 21.93
CA LYS A 452 -36.85 -19.26 21.87
C LYS A 452 -37.06 -19.70 20.43
#